data_AF-A0AAV5WDW1-F1
#
_entry.id   AF-A0AAV5WDW1-F1
#
_cell.length_a   1.000
_cell.length_b   1.000
_cell.length_c   1.000
_cell.angle_alpha   90.00
_cell.angle_beta   90.00
_cell.angle_gamma   90.00
#
_symmetry.space_group_name_H-M   'P 1'
#
loop_
_entity.id
_entity.type
_entity.pdbx_description
1 polymer ?
#
loop_
_entity_poly.entity_id
_entity_poly.type
_entity_poly.pdbx_seq_one_letter_code
_entity_poly.pdbx_strand_id
1 'polypeptide(L)'
;MDSRLTETYSTRGDTHGHSNGIPPPRFFPSVAPLIKTNNRMIDDSAKEEIQLNNLEREISSFSSVHQSINGNYRNVEKIMAAFNNLLADSSKSKKAVISDNNEVGVNHDVSSNLFESDIVLTVPQIKGIVLAEKEKMGRRRVKRKVITGGVYRWNEPSSIPYRLKSNDVKWKKQIMDGMKLWERETCLRFQENYGVDDHIVFYKGSGCFSSVGKTGGSQMISIGDGCDSAGIIAHEIGHALGFWHEQSRPDRDYYILIRREFVASGADKNFLSSSYHEADNMGLPYDYGSIMHYGPEAFSSRIGELTIETLKGRFESTIGQRVAPSFVDIKQMNRLYCNERCRGMQLACRHGGYPDPNDCQSCKCPSGLTGPICNKIEQGCGSELRAGRHWKEITHNGKGDCVWRIKTDNAKIRIRLSRVNFECKRTCGNYVEIKSGTDWQQTGFRTCCNEEWSVLSEAEELLILVKSNSDRMRSMRIEYVRERENEFVAEIDMGRELDAPSIKSWVSGQENRSFRPVDNGSADTFILNSIAGIP
;
A
#
# COMPACT_ATOMS: atom_id res chain seq x y z
N MET A 1 -105.19 -19.68 3.68
CA MET A 1 -104.52 -20.73 4.46
C MET A 1 -103.03 -20.51 4.26
N ASP A 2 -102.44 -19.59 5.02
CA ASP A 2 -101.83 -19.81 6.35
C ASP A 2 -100.50 -20.58 6.19
N SER A 3 -99.36 -19.86 6.07
CA SER A 3 -98.33 -19.64 7.13
C SER A 3 -97.23 -20.73 7.04
N ARG A 4 -95.91 -20.58 7.30
CA ARG A 4 -94.99 -19.73 8.08
C ARG A 4 -93.55 -19.93 7.53
N LEU A 5 -92.75 -18.86 7.43
CA LEU A 5 -91.51 -18.52 8.21
C LEU A 5 -90.15 -19.11 7.75
N THR A 6 -89.32 -18.17 7.27
CA THR A 6 -87.87 -17.91 7.51
C THR A 6 -86.81 -19.02 7.43
N GLU A 7 -85.79 -18.82 6.56
CA GLU A 7 -84.39 -18.61 6.99
C GLU A 7 -83.42 -18.23 5.84
N THR A 8 -82.55 -17.26 6.15
CA THR A 8 -81.15 -17.06 5.70
C THR A 8 -80.75 -16.57 4.29
N TYR A 9 -79.58 -15.92 4.30
CA TYR A 9 -79.01 -14.90 3.43
C TYR A 9 -78.11 -15.45 2.30
N SER A 10 -78.05 -14.65 1.22
CA SER A 10 -76.89 -14.31 0.38
C SER A 10 -76.30 -15.35 -0.59
N THR A 11 -76.38 -15.08 -1.90
CA THR A 11 -75.26 -14.46 -2.65
C THR A 11 -75.63 -14.15 -4.12
N ARG A 12 -75.20 -12.95 -4.53
CA ARG A 12 -74.75 -12.43 -5.85
C ARG A 12 -75.11 -13.18 -7.15
N GLY A 13 -75.51 -12.36 -8.13
CA GLY A 13 -74.86 -12.38 -9.45
C GLY A 13 -75.76 -12.08 -10.65
N ASP A 14 -75.51 -10.93 -11.27
CA ASP A 14 -75.73 -10.59 -12.68
C ASP A 14 -77.14 -10.25 -13.20
N THR A 15 -77.26 -9.04 -13.74
CA THR A 15 -77.96 -8.81 -15.02
C THR A 15 -77.37 -7.64 -15.82
N HIS A 16 -77.15 -7.94 -17.11
CA HIS A 16 -77.37 -7.16 -18.33
C HIS A 16 -76.78 -5.74 -18.47
N GLY A 17 -76.09 -5.37 -19.55
CA GLY A 17 -76.22 -5.80 -20.94
C GLY A 17 -76.75 -4.64 -21.79
N HIS A 18 -75.94 -4.11 -22.71
CA HIS A 18 -76.35 -3.78 -24.08
C HIS A 18 -75.25 -3.07 -24.88
N SER A 19 -75.09 -3.54 -26.11
CA SER A 19 -74.21 -3.09 -27.17
C SER A 19 -74.88 -2.03 -28.06
N ASN A 20 -74.13 -1.00 -28.46
CA ASN A 20 -73.85 -0.60 -29.87
C ASN A 20 -73.59 0.91 -30.01
N GLY A 21 -72.54 1.25 -30.78
CA GLY A 21 -72.45 2.52 -31.51
C GLY A 21 -71.22 3.40 -31.21
N ILE A 22 -70.26 3.42 -32.13
CA ILE A 22 -69.03 4.25 -32.13
C ILE A 22 -69.27 5.59 -32.85
N PRO A 23 -68.66 6.71 -32.38
CA PRO A 23 -68.04 7.70 -33.27
C PRO A 23 -66.56 8.02 -32.90
N PRO A 24 -65.79 8.73 -33.77
CA PRO A 24 -64.33 8.58 -33.95
C PRO A 24 -63.44 9.39 -32.97
N PRO A 25 -62.11 9.11 -32.92
CA PRO A 25 -61.21 9.70 -31.94
C PRO A 25 -60.81 11.15 -32.29
N ARG A 26 -60.69 11.99 -31.25
CA ARG A 26 -60.20 13.37 -31.33
C ARG A 26 -58.67 13.39 -31.49
N PHE A 27 -58.21 14.23 -32.41
CA PHE A 27 -56.82 14.65 -32.60
C PHE A 27 -56.24 15.33 -31.34
N PHE A 28 -55.03 14.92 -30.93
CA PHE A 28 -54.10 15.71 -30.12
C PHE A 28 -52.71 15.68 -30.78
N PRO A 29 -51.92 16.76 -30.70
CA PRO A 29 -50.82 17.03 -31.60
C PRO A 29 -49.55 16.22 -31.28
N SER A 30 -48.81 15.92 -32.35
CA SER A 30 -47.45 15.39 -32.34
C SER A 30 -46.50 16.34 -31.61
N VAL A 31 -45.92 15.88 -30.49
CA VAL A 31 -44.68 16.42 -29.93
C VAL A 31 -43.57 15.44 -30.29
N ALA A 32 -42.64 15.88 -31.12
CA ALA A 32 -41.44 15.14 -31.48
C ALA A 32 -40.65 14.76 -30.20
N PRO A 33 -39.99 13.59 -30.16
CA PRO A 33 -39.12 13.26 -29.04
C PRO A 33 -37.93 14.23 -29.06
N LEU A 34 -37.85 15.08 -28.03
CA LEU A 34 -36.64 15.78 -27.66
C LEU A 34 -35.55 14.74 -27.43
N ILE A 35 -34.60 14.66 -28.36
CA ILE A 35 -33.31 14.02 -28.15
C ILE A 35 -32.68 14.75 -26.97
N LYS A 36 -32.75 14.15 -25.77
CA LYS A 36 -31.85 14.52 -24.68
C LYS A 36 -30.46 14.08 -25.10
N THR A 37 -29.70 14.99 -25.69
CA THR A 37 -28.24 14.83 -25.79
C THR A 37 -27.71 14.57 -24.39
N ASN A 38 -26.88 13.56 -24.29
CA ASN A 38 -26.38 12.99 -23.06
C ASN A 38 -25.36 13.96 -22.44
N ASN A 39 -25.82 15.07 -21.84
CA ASN A 39 -24.97 16.10 -21.25
C ASN A 39 -24.10 15.57 -20.09
N ARG A 40 -24.44 14.43 -19.49
CA ARG A 40 -23.60 13.78 -18.48
C ARG A 40 -22.29 13.20 -19.03
N MET A 41 -22.32 12.61 -20.23
CA MET A 41 -21.11 12.03 -20.84
C MET A 41 -20.15 13.10 -21.37
N ILE A 42 -20.69 14.25 -21.80
CA ILE A 42 -19.88 15.38 -22.26
C ILE A 42 -19.24 16.11 -21.06
N ASP A 43 -19.96 16.24 -19.94
CA ASP A 43 -19.43 16.86 -18.70
C ASP A 43 -18.34 16.01 -18.04
N ASP A 44 -18.49 14.68 -18.01
CA ASP A 44 -17.46 13.78 -17.47
C ASP A 44 -16.20 13.74 -18.35
N SER A 45 -16.36 13.69 -19.69
CA SER A 45 -15.23 13.77 -20.62
C SER A 45 -14.50 15.11 -20.57
N ALA A 46 -15.22 16.22 -20.40
CA ALA A 46 -14.62 17.54 -20.26
C ALA A 46 -13.89 17.71 -18.92
N LYS A 47 -14.39 17.12 -17.83
CA LYS A 47 -13.71 17.11 -16.53
C LYS A 47 -12.42 16.29 -16.56
N GLU A 48 -12.46 15.09 -17.16
CA GLU A 48 -11.26 14.26 -17.34
C GLU A 48 -10.20 15.00 -18.16
N GLU A 49 -10.59 15.66 -19.26
CA GLU A 49 -9.67 16.45 -20.10
C GLU A 49 -9.11 17.68 -19.36
N ILE A 50 -9.90 18.35 -18.51
CA ILE A 50 -9.43 19.46 -17.66
C ILE A 50 -8.43 18.95 -16.61
N GLN A 51 -8.71 17.84 -15.95
CA GLN A 51 -7.81 17.23 -14.95
C GLN A 51 -6.49 16.81 -15.59
N LEU A 52 -6.53 16.23 -16.79
CA LEU A 52 -5.35 15.87 -17.58
C LEU A 52 -4.48 17.10 -17.89
N ASN A 53 -5.10 18.14 -18.43
CA ASN A 53 -4.41 19.39 -18.76
C ASN A 53 -3.88 20.11 -17.51
N ASN A 54 -4.46 19.89 -16.33
CA ASN A 54 -3.96 20.44 -15.08
C ASN A 54 -2.72 19.68 -14.61
N LEU A 55 -2.76 18.34 -14.59
CA LEU A 55 -1.63 17.51 -14.16
C LEU A 55 -0.42 17.67 -15.10
N GLU A 56 -0.64 17.66 -16.42
CA GLU A 56 0.43 17.90 -17.40
C GLU A 56 1.10 19.26 -17.16
N ARG A 57 0.29 20.31 -16.91
CA ARG A 57 0.80 21.65 -16.58
C ARG A 57 1.54 21.67 -15.25
N GLU A 58 1.03 21.02 -14.21
CA GLU A 58 1.70 20.93 -12.90
C GLU A 58 3.08 20.28 -13.04
N ILE A 59 3.15 19.11 -13.66
CA ILE A 59 4.41 18.36 -13.81
C ILE A 59 5.38 19.11 -14.71
N SER A 60 4.94 19.61 -15.86
CA SER A 60 5.82 20.29 -16.83
C SER A 60 6.26 21.68 -16.35
N SER A 61 5.44 22.38 -15.56
CA SER A 61 5.76 23.70 -15.00
C SER A 61 6.89 23.63 -13.98
N PHE A 62 6.97 22.54 -13.20
CA PHE A 62 7.83 22.50 -12.03
C PHE A 62 8.90 21.41 -12.01
N SER A 63 8.73 20.33 -12.79
CA SER A 63 9.74 19.29 -12.91
C SER A 63 10.66 19.55 -14.09
N SER A 64 11.92 19.90 -13.80
CA SER A 64 12.92 20.12 -14.85
C SER A 64 13.20 18.86 -15.68
N VAL A 65 12.99 17.68 -15.10
CA VAL A 65 13.14 16.37 -15.77
C VAL A 65 12.17 16.23 -16.94
N HIS A 66 10.97 16.78 -16.79
CA HIS A 66 9.89 16.71 -17.77
C HIS A 66 9.84 17.89 -18.74
N GLN A 67 10.88 18.73 -18.79
CA GLN A 67 10.94 19.89 -19.71
C GLN A 67 11.76 19.62 -20.98
N SER A 68 12.47 18.50 -21.07
CA SER A 68 13.23 18.15 -22.28
C SER A 68 12.32 17.67 -23.42
N ILE A 69 12.66 18.01 -24.66
CA ILE A 69 11.85 17.72 -25.87
C ILE A 69 11.47 16.23 -25.99
N ASN A 70 12.39 15.33 -25.61
CA ASN A 70 12.16 13.87 -25.63
C ASN A 70 11.83 13.28 -24.24
N GLY A 71 11.70 14.12 -23.21
CA GLY A 71 11.41 13.72 -21.82
C GLY A 71 10.13 14.33 -21.24
N ASN A 72 9.34 15.05 -22.05
CA ASN A 72 8.06 15.64 -21.63
C ASN A 72 7.13 14.57 -21.02
N TYR A 73 6.48 14.92 -19.92
CA TYR A 73 5.48 14.10 -19.26
C TYR A 73 4.38 13.60 -20.20
N ARG A 74 3.97 14.41 -21.18
CA ARG A 74 3.00 13.99 -22.21
C ARG A 74 3.45 12.74 -22.99
N ASN A 75 4.75 12.55 -23.18
CA ASN A 75 5.27 11.32 -23.80
C ASN A 75 5.10 10.12 -22.86
N VAL A 76 5.28 10.32 -21.55
CA VAL A 76 5.02 9.30 -20.54
C VAL A 76 3.55 8.90 -20.57
N GLU A 77 2.64 9.87 -20.53
CA GLU A 77 1.19 9.63 -20.59
C GLU A 77 0.78 8.87 -21.84
N LYS A 78 1.28 9.25 -23.03
CA LYS A 78 1.02 8.52 -24.28
C LYS A 78 1.46 7.06 -24.20
N ILE A 79 2.67 6.81 -23.68
CA ILE A 79 3.20 5.44 -23.55
C ILE A 79 2.37 4.66 -22.53
N MET A 80 2.03 5.26 -21.39
CA MET A 80 1.22 4.62 -20.35
C MET A 80 -0.19 4.32 -20.85
N ALA A 81 -0.86 5.24 -21.54
CA ALA A 81 -2.19 5.01 -22.11
C ALA A 81 -2.17 3.86 -23.13
N ALA A 82 -1.18 3.83 -24.02
CA ALA A 82 -1.02 2.74 -24.97
C ALA A 82 -0.77 1.40 -24.26
N PHE A 83 0.05 1.40 -23.20
CA PHE A 83 0.33 0.21 -22.39
C PHE A 83 -0.90 -0.27 -21.60
N ASN A 84 -1.67 0.64 -21.02
CA ASN A 84 -2.89 0.32 -20.28
C ASN A 84 -3.94 -0.31 -21.19
N ASN A 85 -4.08 0.19 -22.42
CA ASN A 85 -4.98 -0.41 -23.41
C ASN A 85 -4.57 -1.84 -23.80
N LEU A 86 -3.29 -2.20 -23.71
CA LEU A 86 -2.83 -3.57 -23.92
C LEU A 86 -3.14 -4.49 -22.74
N LEU A 87 -3.20 -3.95 -21.52
CA LEU A 87 -3.46 -4.70 -20.29
C LEU A 87 -4.94 -4.78 -19.92
N ALA A 88 -5.75 -3.83 -20.39
CA ALA A 88 -7.14 -3.70 -20.00
C ALA A 88 -8.01 -4.88 -20.48
N ASP A 89 -8.73 -5.50 -19.56
CA ASP A 89 -9.77 -6.47 -19.85
C ASP A 89 -11.12 -5.76 -20.05
N SER A 90 -11.64 -5.83 -21.28
CA SER A 90 -12.89 -5.19 -21.68
C SER A 90 -14.15 -5.81 -21.04
N SER A 91 -14.01 -6.96 -20.38
CA SER A 91 -15.11 -7.66 -19.69
C SER A 91 -15.38 -7.16 -18.26
N LYS A 92 -14.48 -6.35 -17.68
CA LYS A 92 -14.58 -5.88 -16.28
C LYS A 92 -15.38 -4.58 -16.12
N SER A 93 -15.97 -4.37 -14.93
CA SER A 93 -16.65 -3.11 -14.56
C SER A 93 -15.68 -1.93 -14.57
N LYS A 94 -16.10 -0.81 -15.14
CA LYS A 94 -15.26 0.41 -15.28
C LYS A 94 -15.10 1.24 -14.01
N LYS A 95 -15.96 1.04 -13.01
CA LYS A 95 -15.97 1.93 -11.84
C LYS A 95 -15.27 1.28 -10.66
N ALA A 96 -14.13 1.84 -10.26
CA ALA A 96 -13.55 1.57 -8.95
C ALA A 96 -14.45 2.15 -7.87
N VAL A 97 -14.59 1.41 -6.77
CA VAL A 97 -15.20 1.90 -5.55
C VAL A 97 -14.09 2.56 -4.74
N ILE A 98 -14.27 3.83 -4.41
CA ILE A 98 -13.37 4.53 -3.48
C ILE A 98 -13.64 3.97 -2.08
N SER A 99 -12.74 3.13 -1.57
CA SER A 99 -12.85 2.49 -0.25
C SER A 99 -11.80 2.96 0.76
N ASP A 100 -10.70 3.54 0.30
CA ASP A 100 -9.51 3.72 1.13
C ASP A 100 -9.28 5.19 1.50
N ASN A 101 -9.09 5.47 2.79
CA ASN A 101 -8.79 6.82 3.31
C ASN A 101 -7.27 7.12 3.25
N ASN A 102 -6.62 6.80 2.12
CA ASN A 102 -5.19 6.98 1.87
C ASN A 102 -4.97 7.62 0.48
N GLU A 103 -3.72 7.69 0.02
CA GLU A 103 -3.35 8.25 -1.29
C GLU A 103 -4.07 7.57 -2.46
N VAL A 104 -4.31 6.26 -2.43
CA VAL A 104 -5.09 5.55 -3.48
C VAL A 104 -6.50 6.14 -3.62
N GLY A 105 -7.16 6.44 -2.49
CA GLY A 105 -8.48 7.06 -2.50
C GLY A 105 -8.46 8.52 -2.94
N VAL A 106 -7.48 9.31 -2.46
CA VAL A 106 -7.32 10.72 -2.82
C VAL A 106 -6.98 10.89 -4.30
N ASN A 107 -6.17 9.98 -4.85
CA ASN A 107 -5.71 10.03 -6.23
C ASN A 107 -6.71 9.45 -7.23
N HIS A 108 -7.90 9.01 -6.82
CA HIS A 108 -8.86 8.35 -7.70
C HIS A 108 -8.99 9.06 -9.06
N ASP A 109 -9.15 10.38 -9.05
CA ASP A 109 -9.36 11.21 -10.24
C ASP A 109 -8.10 11.41 -11.11
N VAL A 110 -6.91 11.22 -10.56
CA VAL A 110 -5.62 11.35 -11.29
C VAL A 110 -4.92 10.01 -11.52
N SER A 111 -5.44 8.92 -10.96
CA SER A 111 -4.84 7.57 -10.95
C SER A 111 -4.61 6.99 -12.35
N SER A 112 -5.43 7.37 -13.33
CA SER A 112 -5.27 6.98 -14.74
C SER A 112 -3.97 7.50 -15.34
N ASN A 113 -3.52 8.67 -14.87
CA ASN A 113 -2.34 9.39 -15.34
C ASN A 113 -1.09 9.09 -14.52
N LEU A 114 -1.20 8.29 -13.46
CA LEU A 114 -0.07 7.91 -12.60
C LEU A 114 0.20 6.40 -12.75
N PHE A 115 1.44 5.98 -12.60
CA PHE A 115 1.77 4.56 -12.48
C PHE A 115 1.52 4.13 -11.04
N GLU A 116 0.92 2.95 -10.83
CA GLU A 116 0.54 2.51 -9.47
C GLU A 116 -0.13 3.65 -8.68
N SER A 117 -1.00 4.41 -9.35
CA SER A 117 -1.81 5.50 -8.79
C SER A 117 -1.13 6.70 -8.12
N ASP A 118 0.16 6.68 -7.79
CA ASP A 118 0.89 7.78 -7.11
C ASP A 118 2.34 7.95 -7.60
N ILE A 119 2.76 7.19 -8.62
CA ILE A 119 4.11 7.31 -9.19
C ILE A 119 4.10 8.10 -10.51
N VAL A 120 4.86 9.19 -10.52
CA VAL A 120 5.21 9.96 -11.73
C VAL A 120 6.47 9.36 -12.35
N LEU A 121 6.30 8.63 -13.46
CA LEU A 121 7.40 8.02 -14.18
C LEU A 121 8.09 9.00 -15.13
N THR A 122 9.40 8.82 -15.29
CA THR A 122 10.16 9.39 -16.40
C THR A 122 10.07 8.50 -17.65
N VAL A 123 10.38 9.06 -18.82
CA VAL A 123 10.40 8.32 -20.08
C VAL A 123 11.30 7.06 -20.01
N PRO A 124 12.53 7.11 -19.47
CA PRO A 124 13.33 5.89 -19.29
C PRO A 124 12.67 4.84 -18.39
N GLN A 125 11.98 5.25 -17.33
CA GLN A 125 11.34 4.34 -16.37
C GLN A 125 10.17 3.59 -17.01
N ILE A 126 9.24 4.31 -17.65
CA ILE A 126 8.10 3.66 -18.33
C ILE A 126 8.56 2.76 -19.48
N LYS A 127 9.59 3.16 -20.23
CA LYS A 127 10.18 2.29 -21.26
C LYS A 127 10.69 0.98 -20.66
N GLY A 128 11.37 1.04 -19.50
CA GLY A 128 11.85 -0.13 -18.77
C GLY A 128 10.71 -1.09 -18.40
N ILE A 129 9.62 -0.56 -17.85
CA ILE A 129 8.44 -1.34 -17.44
C ILE A 129 7.77 -2.02 -18.64
N VAL A 130 7.50 -1.27 -19.71
CA VAL A 130 6.88 -1.81 -20.93
C VAL A 130 7.74 -2.91 -21.56
N LEU A 131 9.06 -2.71 -21.57
CA LEU A 131 10.04 -3.69 -22.04
C LEU A 131 9.97 -4.98 -21.22
N ALA A 132 10.01 -4.87 -19.89
CA ALA A 132 9.99 -6.01 -18.98
C ALA A 132 8.69 -6.82 -19.12
N GLU A 133 7.54 -6.16 -19.24
CA GLU A 133 6.26 -6.85 -19.37
C GLU A 133 6.12 -7.57 -20.71
N LYS A 134 6.60 -6.96 -21.81
CA LYS A 134 6.67 -7.62 -23.12
C LYS A 134 7.57 -8.87 -23.09
N GLU A 135 8.68 -8.82 -22.35
CA GLU A 135 9.58 -9.97 -22.15
C GLU A 135 8.95 -11.08 -21.27
N LYS A 136 8.01 -10.77 -20.37
CA LYS A 136 7.23 -11.81 -19.66
C LYS A 136 6.26 -12.52 -20.59
N MET A 137 5.63 -11.80 -21.51
CA MET A 137 4.66 -12.36 -22.47
C MET A 137 5.31 -13.20 -23.57
N GLY A 138 6.54 -12.89 -23.99
CA GLY A 138 7.33 -13.69 -24.92
C GLY A 138 8.38 -14.51 -24.18
N ARG A 139 8.28 -15.84 -24.16
CA ARG A 139 9.10 -16.87 -23.45
C ARG A 139 10.65 -16.79 -23.49
N ARG A 140 11.28 -15.67 -23.86
CA ARG A 140 12.72 -15.51 -23.98
C ARG A 140 13.23 -14.47 -22.98
N ARG A 141 13.62 -14.98 -21.82
CA ARG A 141 14.21 -14.25 -20.69
C ARG A 141 15.50 -13.51 -21.13
N VAL A 142 15.46 -12.19 -21.15
CA VAL A 142 16.67 -11.34 -21.14
C VAL A 142 16.66 -10.56 -19.82
N LYS A 143 17.84 -10.26 -19.29
CA LYS A 143 18.05 -9.75 -17.93
C LYS A 143 18.24 -8.23 -17.94
N ARG A 144 17.38 -7.39 -17.30
CA ARG A 144 17.63 -5.93 -17.16
C ARG A 144 17.02 -5.28 -15.89
N LYS A 145 17.78 -4.43 -15.19
CA LYS A 145 17.74 -4.12 -13.74
C LYS A 145 16.84 -2.95 -13.26
N VAL A 146 16.77 -2.87 -11.92
CA VAL A 146 16.12 -1.97 -10.98
C VAL A 146 16.78 -0.65 -11.18
N ILE A 147 16.06 0.37 -10.78
CA ILE A 147 16.59 1.68 -10.49
C ILE A 147 17.40 1.60 -9.17
N THR A 148 18.46 0.78 -9.17
CA THR A 148 19.46 0.61 -8.09
C THR A 148 20.76 1.33 -8.44
N GLY A 149 20.82 1.99 -9.60
CA GLY A 149 21.97 2.79 -9.99
C GLY A 149 22.16 3.92 -9.00
N GLY A 150 23.39 4.13 -8.51
CA GLY A 150 23.72 5.25 -7.62
C GLY A 150 23.31 6.62 -8.19
N VAL A 151 23.13 6.73 -9.51
CA VAL A 151 22.61 7.93 -10.20
C VAL A 151 21.19 8.32 -9.77
N TYR A 152 20.39 7.36 -9.31
CA TYR A 152 19.02 7.57 -8.82
C TYR A 152 18.96 7.71 -7.30
N ARG A 153 20.11 7.72 -6.62
CA ARG A 153 20.21 8.02 -5.19
C ARG A 153 20.50 9.50 -5.01
N TRP A 154 20.02 10.04 -3.91
CA TRP A 154 20.48 11.35 -3.44
C TRP A 154 21.94 11.24 -3.00
N ASN A 155 22.81 12.01 -3.65
CA ASN A 155 24.27 11.91 -3.50
C ASN A 155 24.73 12.18 -2.06
N GLU A 156 24.09 13.15 -1.40
CA GLU A 156 24.38 13.57 -0.02
C GLU A 156 23.19 13.25 0.89
N PRO A 157 23.05 11.99 1.36
CA PRO A 157 21.91 11.59 2.19
C PRO A 157 21.77 12.41 3.47
N SER A 158 22.88 13.01 3.94
CA SER A 158 22.93 13.83 5.15
C SER A 158 22.53 15.30 4.92
N SER A 159 22.09 15.63 3.71
CA SER A 159 21.65 16.98 3.35
C SER A 159 20.79 16.96 2.08
N ILE A 160 19.71 16.18 2.08
CA ILE A 160 18.75 16.11 0.97
C ILE A 160 18.07 17.48 0.82
N PRO A 161 18.29 18.20 -0.29
CA PRO A 161 17.76 19.54 -0.45
C PRO A 161 16.26 19.53 -0.74
N TYR A 162 15.50 20.40 -0.08
CA TYR A 162 14.07 20.57 -0.39
C TYR A 162 13.62 22.04 -0.42
N ARG A 163 12.44 22.28 -1.01
CA ARG A 163 11.74 23.58 -1.01
C ARG A 163 10.24 23.38 -0.77
N LEU A 164 9.60 24.41 -0.23
CA LEU A 164 8.15 24.43 0.04
C LEU A 164 7.50 25.52 -0.81
N LYS A 165 6.58 25.15 -1.71
CA LYS A 165 5.89 26.14 -2.57
C LYS A 165 4.81 26.93 -1.86
N SER A 166 4.21 26.36 -0.81
CA SER A 166 3.18 27.02 -0.02
C SER A 166 3.75 27.60 1.27
N ASN A 167 3.21 28.74 1.70
CA ASN A 167 3.52 29.37 2.99
C ASN A 167 2.55 28.97 4.12
N ASP A 168 1.63 28.05 3.87
CA ASP A 168 0.69 27.51 4.86
C ASP A 168 1.45 26.79 6.00
N VAL A 169 1.36 27.36 7.21
CA VAL A 169 2.06 26.88 8.40
C VAL A 169 1.68 25.45 8.78
N LYS A 170 0.40 25.08 8.66
CA LYS A 170 -0.08 23.73 9.01
C LYS A 170 0.52 22.72 8.04
N TRP A 171 0.43 23.01 6.75
CA TRP A 171 0.94 22.14 5.68
C TRP A 171 2.46 21.98 5.78
N LYS A 172 3.21 23.06 6.03
CA LYS A 172 4.66 23.00 6.27
C LYS A 172 4.99 22.08 7.45
N LYS A 173 4.26 22.22 8.57
CA LYS A 173 4.46 21.38 9.75
C LYS A 173 4.24 19.90 9.43
N GLN A 174 3.20 19.58 8.66
CA GLN A 174 2.89 18.19 8.28
C GLN A 174 3.99 17.58 7.42
N ILE A 175 4.55 18.35 6.48
CA ILE A 175 5.71 17.91 5.69
C ILE A 175 6.92 17.63 6.58
N MET A 176 7.20 18.53 7.52
CA MET A 176 8.27 18.33 8.51
C MET A 176 8.03 17.10 9.38
N ASP A 177 6.79 16.84 9.79
CA ASP A 177 6.46 15.65 10.56
C ASP A 177 6.69 14.36 9.75
N GLY A 178 6.36 14.36 8.45
CA GLY A 178 6.67 13.24 7.53
C GLY A 178 8.17 13.03 7.33
N MET A 179 8.94 14.09 7.12
CA MET A 179 10.41 14.02 7.04
C MET A 179 11.02 13.43 8.32
N LYS A 180 10.54 13.85 9.50
CA LYS A 180 11.01 13.35 10.80
C LYS A 180 10.82 11.85 10.99
N LEU A 181 9.82 11.23 10.36
CA LEU A 181 9.65 9.77 10.42
C LEU A 181 10.86 9.03 9.81
N TRP A 182 11.48 9.60 8.78
CA TRP A 182 12.72 9.07 8.21
C TRP A 182 13.97 9.52 8.99
N GLU A 183 14.08 10.79 9.35
CA GLU A 183 15.28 11.34 10.01
C GLU A 183 15.57 10.70 11.38
N ARG A 184 14.51 10.41 12.17
CA ARG A 184 14.65 9.76 13.48
C ARG A 184 15.23 8.35 13.37
N GLU A 185 14.96 7.67 12.27
CA GLU A 185 15.22 6.24 12.13
C GLU A 185 16.41 5.93 11.22
N THR A 186 16.89 6.93 10.48
CA THR A 186 17.95 6.80 9.46
C THR A 186 18.99 7.91 9.58
N CYS A 187 20.07 7.80 8.81
CA CYS A 187 21.06 8.88 8.64
C CYS A 187 20.60 10.01 7.70
N LEU A 188 19.39 9.90 7.11
CA LEU A 188 18.89 10.89 6.18
C LEU A 188 18.59 12.21 6.89
N ARG A 189 18.93 13.34 6.28
CA ARG A 189 18.58 14.67 6.79
C ARG A 189 18.10 15.54 5.66
N PHE A 190 17.01 16.27 5.89
CA PHE A 190 16.41 17.16 4.92
C PHE A 190 16.80 18.60 5.24
N GLN A 191 17.27 19.34 4.25
CA GLN A 191 17.67 20.74 4.39
C GLN A 191 16.93 21.61 3.39
N GLU A 192 16.25 22.64 3.87
CA GLU A 192 15.59 23.60 2.99
C GLU A 192 16.66 24.43 2.25
N ASN A 193 16.72 24.35 0.92
CA ASN A 193 17.78 24.96 0.13
C ASN A 193 17.30 25.45 -1.25
N TYR A 194 17.56 26.73 -1.52
CA TYR A 194 17.14 27.44 -2.73
C TYR A 194 18.22 27.60 -3.81
N GLY A 195 19.47 27.17 -3.52
CA GLY A 195 20.64 27.43 -4.37
C GLY A 195 21.24 26.19 -5.04
N VAL A 196 20.58 25.04 -4.98
CA VAL A 196 21.07 23.78 -5.58
C VAL A 196 20.19 23.33 -6.75
N ASP A 197 20.80 22.67 -7.72
CA ASP A 197 20.15 22.18 -8.93
C ASP A 197 19.22 21.00 -8.61
N ASP A 198 19.78 19.89 -8.11
CA ASP A 198 19.02 18.70 -7.71
C ASP A 198 18.33 18.93 -6.33
N HIS A 199 17.00 18.99 -6.30
CA HIS A 199 16.25 19.15 -5.04
C HIS A 199 14.79 18.70 -5.14
N ILE A 200 14.20 18.39 -3.99
CA ILE A 200 12.78 18.08 -3.84
C ILE A 200 11.98 19.38 -3.71
N VAL A 201 10.84 19.47 -4.37
CA VAL A 201 9.90 20.58 -4.25
C VAL A 201 8.54 20.05 -3.83
N PHE A 202 8.14 20.34 -2.60
CA PHE A 202 6.79 20.04 -2.14
C PHE A 202 5.83 21.13 -2.61
N TYR A 203 4.65 20.74 -3.05
CA TYR A 203 3.58 21.67 -3.45
C TYR A 203 2.18 21.08 -3.20
N LYS A 204 1.17 21.94 -3.22
CA LYS A 204 -0.24 21.53 -3.14
C LYS A 204 -0.77 21.24 -4.55
N GLY A 205 -0.63 20.00 -5.02
CA GLY A 205 -1.14 19.55 -6.31
C GLY A 205 -2.44 18.78 -6.21
N SER A 206 -2.87 18.21 -7.33
CA SER A 206 -4.10 17.43 -7.43
C SER A 206 -3.86 15.97 -7.03
N GLY A 207 -3.73 15.70 -5.72
CA GLY A 207 -3.47 14.36 -5.16
C GLY A 207 -2.15 14.24 -4.39
N CYS A 208 -1.75 13.02 -4.06
CA CYS A 208 -0.52 12.66 -3.36
C CYS A 208 0.35 11.82 -4.31
N PHE A 209 1.47 12.34 -4.80
CA PHE A 209 2.30 11.56 -5.73
C PHE A 209 3.74 12.07 -5.80
N SER A 210 4.62 11.20 -6.27
CA SER A 210 6.06 11.44 -6.32
C SER A 210 6.73 10.66 -7.46
N SER A 211 7.91 11.09 -7.87
CA SER A 211 8.77 10.28 -8.74
C SER A 211 9.62 9.30 -7.91
N VAL A 212 9.97 8.15 -8.50
CA VAL A 212 10.81 7.16 -7.80
C VAL A 212 12.30 7.46 -7.95
N GLY A 213 12.97 7.69 -6.83
CA GLY A 213 14.39 8.02 -6.72
C GLY A 213 14.71 9.46 -7.17
N LYS A 214 16.00 9.81 -7.16
CA LYS A 214 16.50 11.08 -7.69
C LYS A 214 16.42 11.07 -9.22
N THR A 215 15.56 11.90 -9.80
CA THR A 215 15.40 12.04 -11.26
C THR A 215 16.21 13.19 -11.85
N GLY A 216 16.69 14.11 -11.00
CA GLY A 216 17.56 15.24 -11.36
C GLY A 216 16.83 16.59 -11.39
N GLY A 217 17.57 17.68 -11.20
CA GLY A 217 17.06 19.05 -11.10
C GLY A 217 15.94 19.21 -10.07
N SER A 218 14.97 20.08 -10.35
CA SER A 218 13.77 20.23 -9.51
C SER A 218 12.85 19.02 -9.71
N GLN A 219 12.64 18.23 -8.66
CA GLN A 219 11.74 17.07 -8.63
C GLN A 219 10.57 17.33 -7.68
N MET A 220 9.34 17.03 -8.13
CA MET A 220 8.12 17.40 -7.40
C MET A 220 7.62 16.27 -6.49
N ILE A 221 7.06 16.66 -5.34
CA ILE A 221 6.18 15.83 -4.53
C ILE A 221 4.87 16.58 -4.32
N SER A 222 3.76 16.03 -4.83
CA SER A 222 2.42 16.60 -4.63
C SER A 222 1.90 16.17 -3.27
N ILE A 223 1.56 17.13 -2.42
CA ILE A 223 0.84 16.93 -1.16
C ILE A 223 -0.41 17.81 -1.21
N GLY A 224 -1.43 17.32 -1.92
CA GLY A 224 -2.73 17.97 -2.07
C GLY A 224 -3.62 17.89 -0.82
N ASP A 225 -4.87 18.32 -0.98
CA ASP A 225 -5.88 18.19 0.07
C ASP A 225 -6.19 16.70 0.34
N GLY A 226 -6.19 16.30 1.62
CA GLY A 226 -6.34 14.89 2.01
C GLY A 226 -5.02 14.10 2.12
N CYS A 227 -3.90 14.67 1.65
CA CYS A 227 -2.57 14.07 1.73
C CYS A 227 -1.77 14.49 2.98
N ASP A 228 -2.38 15.26 3.88
CA ASP A 228 -1.67 16.03 4.91
C ASP A 228 -1.35 15.23 6.18
N SER A 229 -1.42 13.90 6.12
CA SER A 229 -0.97 13.02 7.21
C SER A 229 0.53 12.73 7.10
N ALA A 230 1.22 12.67 8.25
CA ALA A 230 2.67 12.42 8.27
C ALA A 230 3.05 11.08 7.61
N GLY A 231 2.21 10.05 7.72
CA GLY A 231 2.45 8.76 7.08
C GLY A 231 2.32 8.79 5.56
N ILE A 232 1.29 9.46 5.02
CA ILE A 232 1.17 9.63 3.55
C ILE A 232 2.36 10.45 3.03
N ILE A 233 2.73 11.54 3.70
CA ILE A 233 3.91 12.33 3.29
C ILE A 233 5.18 11.48 3.36
N ALA A 234 5.36 10.65 4.39
CA ALA A 234 6.51 9.75 4.49
C ALA A 234 6.53 8.70 3.38
N HIS A 235 5.36 8.22 2.93
CA HIS A 235 5.22 7.33 1.78
C HIS A 235 5.73 8.01 0.49
N GLU A 236 5.27 9.24 0.20
CA GLU A 236 5.73 9.99 -0.98
C GLU A 236 7.22 10.34 -0.94
N ILE A 237 7.74 10.63 0.25
CA ILE A 237 9.18 10.79 0.47
C ILE A 237 9.90 9.45 0.22
N GLY A 238 9.32 8.33 0.62
CA GLY A 238 9.81 6.98 0.33
C GLY A 238 10.00 6.75 -1.17
N HIS A 239 9.02 7.12 -1.99
CA HIS A 239 9.15 7.12 -3.45
C HIS A 239 10.33 7.99 -3.91
N ALA A 240 10.40 9.25 -3.48
CA ALA A 240 11.49 10.15 -3.87
C ALA A 240 12.88 9.64 -3.45
N LEU A 241 12.96 8.83 -2.41
CA LEU A 241 14.18 8.17 -1.94
C LEU A 241 14.52 6.88 -2.70
N GLY A 242 13.58 6.35 -3.49
CA GLY A 242 13.78 5.22 -4.40
C GLY A 242 12.94 3.97 -4.10
N PHE A 243 11.95 4.05 -3.22
CA PHE A 243 11.07 2.92 -2.95
C PHE A 243 9.97 2.80 -4.00
N TRP A 244 9.72 1.57 -4.41
CA TRP A 244 8.49 1.16 -5.11
C TRP A 244 7.53 0.58 -4.08
N HIS A 245 6.33 0.24 -4.53
CA HIS A 245 5.38 -0.44 -3.65
C HIS A 245 5.79 -1.87 -3.28
N GLU A 246 5.47 -2.26 -2.04
CA GLU A 246 5.78 -3.59 -1.50
C GLU A 246 4.98 -4.69 -2.24
N GLN A 247 3.70 -4.44 -2.54
CA GLN A 247 2.88 -5.36 -3.35
C GLN A 247 3.30 -5.44 -4.83
N SER A 248 4.31 -4.69 -5.24
CA SER A 248 4.88 -4.79 -6.58
C SER A 248 6.19 -5.56 -6.60
N ARG A 249 6.64 -6.08 -5.44
CA ARG A 249 7.87 -6.89 -5.38
C ARG A 249 7.84 -8.12 -6.29
N PRO A 250 9.00 -8.55 -6.80
CA PRO A 250 9.12 -9.74 -7.65
C PRO A 250 8.77 -11.05 -6.95
N ASP A 251 8.89 -11.10 -5.62
CA ASP A 251 8.53 -12.25 -4.78
C ASP A 251 7.14 -12.14 -4.14
N ARG A 252 6.34 -11.12 -4.48
CA ARG A 252 5.04 -10.91 -3.80
C ARG A 252 4.08 -12.09 -3.88
N ASP A 253 4.11 -12.86 -4.99
CA ASP A 253 3.12 -13.90 -5.26
C ASP A 253 3.32 -15.12 -4.33
N TYR A 254 4.40 -15.13 -3.52
CA TYR A 254 4.61 -16.04 -2.39
C TYR A 254 3.86 -15.62 -1.11
N TYR A 255 3.43 -14.36 -1.03
CA TYR A 255 2.90 -13.73 0.18
C TYR A 255 1.46 -13.24 0.02
N ILE A 256 1.08 -12.83 -1.19
CA ILE A 256 -0.24 -12.28 -1.50
C ILE A 256 -0.80 -12.88 -2.81
N LEU A 257 -2.12 -12.88 -2.90
CA LEU A 257 -2.88 -13.19 -4.10
C LEU A 257 -3.62 -11.94 -4.57
N ILE A 258 -3.39 -11.55 -5.83
CA ILE A 258 -4.17 -10.49 -6.48
C ILE A 258 -5.45 -11.11 -7.06
N ARG A 259 -6.60 -10.77 -6.46
CA ARG A 259 -7.95 -11.20 -6.88
C ARG A 259 -8.41 -10.37 -8.08
N ARG A 260 -7.86 -10.68 -9.25
CA ARG A 260 -8.06 -9.93 -10.50
C ARG A 260 -9.53 -9.78 -10.90
N GLU A 261 -10.40 -10.69 -10.48
CA GLU A 261 -11.84 -10.63 -10.70
C GLU A 261 -12.54 -9.47 -9.99
N PHE A 262 -11.93 -8.95 -8.91
CA PHE A 262 -12.44 -7.80 -8.16
C PHE A 262 -11.73 -6.49 -8.51
N VAL A 263 -10.59 -6.55 -9.20
CA VAL A 263 -9.89 -5.35 -9.69
C VAL A 263 -10.73 -4.61 -10.71
N ALA A 264 -10.91 -3.30 -10.54
CA ALA A 264 -11.63 -2.46 -11.49
C ALA A 264 -10.95 -2.42 -12.86
N SER A 265 -11.75 -2.34 -13.94
CA SER A 265 -11.24 -2.26 -15.30
C SER A 265 -10.33 -1.04 -15.45
N GLY A 266 -9.14 -1.24 -16.04
CA GLY A 266 -8.12 -0.20 -16.18
C GLY A 266 -7.16 -0.08 -15.00
N ALA A 267 -7.44 -0.73 -13.85
CA ALA A 267 -6.56 -0.71 -12.68
C ALA A 267 -5.56 -1.88 -12.63
N ASP A 268 -5.61 -2.83 -13.56
CA ASP A 268 -4.69 -3.98 -13.61
C ASP A 268 -3.20 -3.58 -13.66
N LYS A 269 -2.89 -2.40 -14.22
CA LYS A 269 -1.52 -1.83 -14.24
C LYS A 269 -0.95 -1.59 -12.84
N ASN A 270 -1.82 -1.30 -11.85
CA ASN A 270 -1.42 -0.98 -10.47
C ASN A 270 -1.01 -2.23 -9.67
N PHE A 271 -1.17 -3.42 -10.27
CA PHE A 271 -0.79 -4.70 -9.70
C PHE A 271 0.21 -5.44 -10.57
N LEU A 272 0.98 -4.75 -11.42
CA LEU A 272 2.08 -5.37 -12.15
C LEU A 272 3.19 -5.75 -11.18
N SER A 273 3.77 -6.95 -11.33
CA SER A 273 4.95 -7.31 -10.55
C SER A 273 6.18 -6.67 -11.19
N SER A 274 6.97 -5.99 -10.39
CA SER A 274 8.35 -5.70 -10.74
C SER A 274 9.09 -7.01 -10.92
N SER A 275 10.05 -7.03 -11.82
CA SER A 275 11.00 -8.12 -11.92
C SER A 275 12.13 -7.94 -10.86
N TYR A 276 12.88 -8.99 -10.48
CA TYR A 276 14.15 -8.83 -9.71
C TYR A 276 15.19 -8.00 -10.44
N HIS A 277 14.91 -7.95 -11.72
CA HIS A 277 15.33 -6.97 -12.67
C HIS A 277 14.89 -5.62 -12.15
N GLU A 278 13.65 -5.13 -12.12
CA GLU A 278 13.24 -3.76 -11.69
C GLU A 278 13.17 -3.38 -10.19
N ALA A 279 13.10 -4.31 -9.22
CA ALA A 279 13.22 -4.03 -7.78
C ALA A 279 14.17 -5.02 -7.05
N ASP A 280 15.02 -4.54 -6.13
CA ASP A 280 15.90 -5.37 -5.28
C ASP A 280 15.39 -5.32 -3.85
N ASN A 281 15.04 -6.49 -3.31
CA ASN A 281 14.60 -6.62 -1.92
C ASN A 281 15.76 -6.53 -0.91
N MET A 282 17.00 -6.38 -1.37
CA MET A 282 18.22 -6.31 -0.55
C MET A 282 18.37 -7.51 0.40
N GLY A 283 17.77 -8.66 0.06
CA GLY A 283 17.71 -9.83 0.93
C GLY A 283 16.90 -9.63 2.20
N LEU A 284 15.97 -8.67 2.23
CA LEU A 284 15.03 -8.44 3.33
C LEU A 284 13.72 -9.21 3.11
N PRO A 285 13.05 -9.63 4.19
CA PRO A 285 11.76 -10.32 4.10
C PRO A 285 10.68 -9.43 3.45
N TYR A 286 9.63 -10.05 2.94
CA TYR A 286 8.41 -9.32 2.56
C TYR A 286 7.74 -8.77 3.81
N ASP A 287 7.31 -7.52 3.77
CA ASP A 287 6.73 -6.84 4.93
C ASP A 287 5.30 -6.37 4.68
N TYR A 288 4.33 -7.15 5.16
CA TYR A 288 2.92 -6.79 5.15
C TYR A 288 2.65 -5.44 5.84
N GLY A 289 3.48 -5.02 6.80
CA GLY A 289 3.32 -3.74 7.49
C GLY A 289 4.05 -2.57 6.85
N SER A 290 4.67 -2.75 5.68
CA SER A 290 5.38 -1.67 4.98
C SER A 290 4.45 -0.48 4.73
N ILE A 291 4.98 0.73 4.91
CA ILE A 291 4.27 1.96 4.53
C ILE A 291 4.03 2.04 3.02
N MET A 292 4.80 1.27 2.23
CA MET A 292 4.70 1.16 0.77
C MET A 292 3.75 0.04 0.33
N HIS A 293 3.02 -0.61 1.24
CA HIS A 293 2.05 -1.64 0.86
C HIS A 293 0.65 -1.02 0.68
N TYR A 294 -0.04 -1.40 -0.39
CA TYR A 294 -1.46 -1.09 -0.58
C TYR A 294 -2.38 -1.75 0.45
N GLY A 295 -3.56 -1.15 0.64
CA GLY A 295 -4.63 -1.72 1.43
C GLY A 295 -5.30 -2.93 0.76
N PRO A 296 -6.07 -3.72 1.51
CA PRO A 296 -6.66 -4.96 1.01
C PRO A 296 -7.74 -4.74 -0.06
N GLU A 297 -8.40 -3.58 -0.07
CA GLU A 297 -9.50 -3.24 -0.98
C GLU A 297 -9.06 -2.28 -2.13
N ALA A 298 -7.75 -2.03 -2.28
CA ALA A 298 -7.23 -1.08 -3.26
C ALA A 298 -7.75 -1.38 -4.68
N PHE A 299 -8.32 -0.38 -5.36
CA PHE A 299 -8.92 -0.49 -6.70
C PHE A 299 -10.00 -1.57 -6.86
N SER A 300 -10.70 -1.92 -5.77
CA SER A 300 -11.82 -2.85 -5.85
C SER A 300 -12.96 -2.27 -6.69
N SER A 301 -13.57 -3.13 -7.51
CA SER A 301 -14.78 -2.82 -8.28
C SER A 301 -16.06 -3.02 -7.47
N ARG A 302 -15.96 -3.55 -6.24
CA ARG A 302 -17.09 -3.91 -5.39
C ARG A 302 -16.80 -3.55 -3.93
N ILE A 303 -17.77 -2.93 -3.26
CA ILE A 303 -17.65 -2.56 -1.85
C ILE A 303 -17.40 -3.81 -1.01
N GLY A 304 -16.32 -3.81 -0.22
CA GLY A 304 -16.01 -4.87 0.73
C GLY A 304 -15.28 -6.09 0.17
N GLU A 305 -15.02 -6.15 -1.14
CA GLU A 305 -14.27 -7.23 -1.77
C GLU A 305 -12.77 -6.92 -1.80
N LEU A 306 -11.97 -7.90 -1.39
CA LEU A 306 -10.51 -7.78 -1.34
C LEU A 306 -9.91 -7.95 -2.74
N THR A 307 -9.08 -7.02 -3.16
CA THR A 307 -8.24 -7.16 -4.36
C THR A 307 -6.89 -7.76 -4.02
N ILE A 308 -6.39 -7.51 -2.81
CA ILE A 308 -5.18 -8.14 -2.26
C ILE A 308 -5.59 -9.03 -1.10
N GLU A 309 -5.43 -10.34 -1.30
CA GLU A 309 -5.62 -11.36 -0.26
C GLU A 309 -4.25 -11.82 0.26
N THR A 310 -4.07 -11.94 1.57
CA THR A 310 -2.79 -12.42 2.13
C THR A 310 -2.79 -13.94 2.19
N LEU A 311 -1.74 -14.58 1.67
CA LEU A 311 -1.68 -16.05 1.63
C LEU A 311 -1.43 -16.66 3.01
N LYS A 312 -0.67 -15.94 3.86
CA LYS A 312 -0.58 -16.22 5.28
C LYS A 312 -1.76 -15.55 5.96
N GLY A 313 -2.66 -16.35 6.54
CA GLY A 313 -3.92 -15.82 7.07
C GLY A 313 -3.71 -14.77 8.16
N ARG A 314 -4.67 -13.82 8.25
CA ARG A 314 -4.80 -12.75 9.26
C ARG A 314 -3.94 -11.51 9.03
N PHE A 315 -3.18 -11.43 7.94
CA PHE A 315 -2.40 -10.24 7.60
C PHE A 315 -3.19 -9.17 6.84
N GLU A 316 -4.44 -9.44 6.47
CA GLU A 316 -5.31 -8.50 5.74
C GLU A 316 -5.46 -7.16 6.48
N SER A 317 -5.53 -7.20 7.81
CA SER A 317 -5.63 -6.00 8.64
C SER A 317 -4.31 -5.29 8.93
N THR A 318 -3.21 -5.84 8.43
CA THR A 318 -1.84 -5.29 8.57
C THR A 318 -1.46 -4.42 7.37
N ILE A 319 -1.84 -4.86 6.17
CA ILE A 319 -1.50 -4.17 4.91
C ILE A 319 -2.26 -2.84 4.76
N GLY A 320 -1.64 -1.87 4.06
CA GLY A 320 -2.24 -0.56 3.80
C GLY A 320 -2.07 0.49 4.90
N GLN A 321 -1.28 0.20 5.94
CA GLN A 321 -1.10 1.13 7.06
C GLN A 321 -0.38 2.42 6.61
N ARG A 322 -0.79 3.58 7.16
CA ARG A 322 -0.19 4.90 6.92
C ARG A 322 0.18 5.61 8.23
N VAL A 323 0.68 4.86 9.20
CA VAL A 323 1.12 5.40 10.50
C VAL A 323 2.57 5.86 10.42
N ALA A 324 3.49 4.97 10.03
CA ALA A 324 4.92 5.25 9.91
C ALA A 324 5.62 4.15 9.10
N PRO A 325 6.85 4.39 8.58
CA PRO A 325 7.68 3.35 7.99
C PRO A 325 7.89 2.19 8.98
N SER A 326 7.82 0.97 8.49
CA SER A 326 8.07 -0.23 9.29
C SER A 326 9.56 -0.40 9.61
N PHE A 327 9.89 -1.35 10.49
CA PHE A 327 11.29 -1.67 10.74
C PHE A 327 12.03 -2.14 9.47
N VAL A 328 11.35 -2.88 8.59
CA VAL A 328 11.93 -3.37 7.33
C VAL A 328 12.14 -2.21 6.35
N ASP A 329 11.18 -1.28 6.23
CA ASP A 329 11.33 -0.05 5.44
C ASP A 329 12.56 0.74 5.87
N ILE A 330 12.68 0.99 7.18
CA ILE A 330 13.83 1.70 7.77
C ILE A 330 15.13 0.95 7.51
N LYS A 331 15.15 -0.37 7.68
CA LYS A 331 16.33 -1.19 7.43
C LYS A 331 16.76 -1.14 5.98
N GLN A 332 15.82 -1.21 5.03
CA GLN A 332 16.10 -1.08 3.61
C GLN A 332 16.66 0.29 3.27
N MET A 333 16.08 1.36 3.84
CA MET A 333 16.56 2.73 3.64
C MET A 333 17.98 2.92 4.18
N ASN A 334 18.26 2.39 5.37
CA ASN A 334 19.59 2.45 5.99
C ASN A 334 20.63 1.62 5.23
N ARG A 335 20.25 0.49 4.65
CA ARG A 335 21.11 -0.26 3.73
C ARG A 335 21.41 0.54 2.46
N LEU A 336 20.44 1.28 1.95
CA LEU A 336 20.55 2.04 0.72
C LEU A 336 21.45 3.28 0.85
N TYR A 337 21.29 4.03 1.94
CA TYR A 337 21.92 5.35 2.14
C TYR A 337 22.92 5.44 3.30
N CYS A 338 22.84 4.56 4.28
CA CYS A 338 23.57 4.68 5.55
C CYS A 338 24.56 3.54 5.81
N ASN A 339 24.78 2.67 4.82
CA ASN A 339 25.57 1.45 4.95
C ASN A 339 27.03 1.67 5.40
N GLU A 340 27.63 2.83 5.11
CA GLU A 340 29.00 3.20 5.51
C GLU A 340 29.09 3.88 6.88
N ARG A 341 27.98 4.36 7.48
CA ARG A 341 28.00 5.19 8.72
C ARG A 341 28.65 4.48 9.91
N CYS A 342 28.34 3.20 10.11
CA CYS A 342 28.85 2.39 11.22
C CYS A 342 29.86 1.34 10.74
N ARG A 343 30.60 1.62 9.67
CA ARG A 343 31.58 0.69 9.11
C ARG A 343 32.61 0.28 10.16
N GLY A 344 32.84 -1.03 10.27
CA GLY A 344 33.79 -1.61 11.23
C GLY A 344 33.22 -1.87 12.62
N MET A 345 31.98 -1.44 12.90
CA MET A 345 31.30 -1.80 14.15
C MET A 345 30.70 -3.20 14.06
N GLN A 346 31.00 -4.05 15.03
CA GLN A 346 30.44 -5.40 15.15
C GLN A 346 29.62 -5.51 16.44
N LEU A 347 28.46 -4.86 16.47
CA LEU A 347 27.50 -5.06 17.54
C LEU A 347 26.76 -6.39 17.34
N ALA A 348 26.65 -7.18 18.39
CA ALA A 348 25.91 -8.46 18.39
C ALA A 348 24.39 -8.22 18.50
N CYS A 349 23.83 -7.46 17.55
CA CYS A 349 22.40 -7.15 17.50
C CYS A 349 21.58 -8.43 17.32
N ARG A 350 20.54 -8.61 18.14
CA ARG A 350 19.65 -9.77 18.10
C ARG A 350 18.38 -9.51 17.30
N HIS A 351 17.67 -10.60 16.97
CA HIS A 351 16.35 -10.58 16.31
C HIS A 351 16.32 -9.79 15.00
N GLY A 352 17.44 -9.80 14.26
CA GLY A 352 17.57 -9.05 13.02
C GLY A 352 17.79 -7.53 13.19
N GLY A 353 18.08 -7.07 14.41
CA GLY A 353 18.62 -5.73 14.64
C GLY A 353 19.97 -5.50 13.94
N TYR A 354 20.38 -4.24 13.86
CA TYR A 354 21.64 -3.81 13.23
C TYR A 354 22.15 -2.52 13.89
N PRO A 355 23.44 -2.14 13.78
CA PRO A 355 23.95 -0.90 14.36
C PRO A 355 23.14 0.31 13.90
N ASP A 356 22.68 1.15 14.83
CA ASP A 356 21.88 2.33 14.50
C ASP A 356 22.78 3.37 13.81
N PRO A 357 22.47 3.81 12.58
CA PRO A 357 23.28 4.80 11.88
C PRO A 357 23.27 6.19 12.53
N ASN A 358 22.33 6.46 13.45
CA ASN A 358 22.32 7.66 14.28
C ASN A 358 23.13 7.50 15.58
N ASP A 359 23.33 6.26 16.04
CA ASP A 359 24.15 5.92 17.21
C ASP A 359 24.81 4.55 17.02
N CYS A 360 26.02 4.55 16.48
CA CYS A 360 26.75 3.32 16.17
C CYS A 360 27.16 2.49 17.40
N GLN A 361 26.87 2.94 18.62
CA GLN A 361 27.10 2.20 19.87
C GLN A 361 25.86 1.41 20.34
N SER A 362 24.72 1.58 19.69
CA SER A 362 23.48 0.86 19.99
C SER A 362 22.90 0.20 18.75
N CYS A 363 22.13 -0.86 18.95
CA CYS A 363 21.40 -1.50 17.86
C CYS A 363 20.05 -0.79 17.61
N LYS A 364 19.74 -0.63 16.33
CA LYS A 364 18.38 -0.45 15.83
C LYS A 364 17.60 -1.74 16.00
N CYS A 365 16.47 -1.67 16.69
CA CYS A 365 15.70 -2.85 17.08
C CYS A 365 14.37 -2.95 16.33
N PRO A 366 13.93 -4.18 15.99
CA PRO A 366 12.58 -4.40 15.49
C PRO A 366 11.53 -3.89 16.47
N SER A 367 10.39 -3.46 15.94
CA SER A 367 9.28 -2.94 16.76
C SER A 367 8.92 -3.90 17.89
N GLY A 368 8.80 -3.36 19.10
CA GLY A 368 8.56 -4.11 20.34
C GLY A 368 9.83 -4.45 21.12
N LEU A 369 11.02 -4.28 20.53
CA LEU A 369 12.30 -4.54 21.17
C LEU A 369 13.13 -3.27 21.37
N THR A 370 13.98 -3.30 22.39
CA THR A 370 14.88 -2.21 22.75
C THR A 370 16.16 -2.74 23.43
N GLY A 371 16.97 -1.80 23.89
CA GLY A 371 18.26 -2.05 24.53
C GLY A 371 19.40 -2.13 23.53
N PRO A 372 20.65 -2.14 24.02
CA PRO A 372 21.84 -1.97 23.17
C PRO A 372 22.04 -3.08 22.14
N ILE A 373 21.42 -4.26 22.35
CA ILE A 373 21.49 -5.42 21.44
C ILE A 373 20.12 -5.99 21.08
N CYS A 374 19.03 -5.25 21.29
CA CYS A 374 17.66 -5.69 20.99
C CYS A 374 17.22 -6.94 21.75
N ASN A 375 17.62 -7.05 23.02
CA ASN A 375 17.28 -8.19 23.89
C ASN A 375 16.22 -7.85 24.95
N LYS A 376 15.82 -6.59 25.08
CA LYS A 376 14.77 -6.13 26.01
C LYS A 376 13.52 -5.79 25.23
N ILE A 377 12.36 -5.81 25.89
CA ILE A 377 11.12 -5.26 25.34
C ILE A 377 11.07 -3.73 25.54
N GLU A 378 10.39 -3.03 24.65
CA GLU A 378 10.13 -1.59 24.79
C GLU A 378 9.47 -1.27 26.15
N GLN A 379 9.83 -0.13 26.73
CA GLN A 379 9.28 0.32 28.01
C GLN A 379 7.86 0.87 27.80
N GLY A 380 6.96 0.56 28.73
CA GLY A 380 5.55 0.91 28.66
C GLY A 380 4.75 0.04 29.62
N CYS A 381 3.52 -0.30 29.25
CA CYS A 381 2.81 -1.39 29.91
C CYS A 381 3.22 -2.75 29.34
N GLY A 382 3.04 -3.80 30.13
CA GLY A 382 3.43 -5.17 29.76
C GLY A 382 4.71 -5.64 30.42
N SER A 383 5.11 -6.87 30.08
CA SER A 383 6.20 -7.57 30.76
C SER A 383 6.67 -8.80 29.99
N GLU A 384 7.83 -9.33 30.38
CA GLU A 384 8.22 -10.67 29.98
C GLU A 384 7.46 -11.71 30.83
N LEU A 385 6.88 -12.70 30.16
CA LEU A 385 6.04 -13.75 30.74
C LEU A 385 6.56 -15.13 30.33
N ARG A 386 6.19 -16.16 31.11
CA ARG A 386 6.49 -17.56 30.79
C ARG A 386 5.22 -18.37 30.60
N ALA A 387 5.10 -19.04 29.45
CA ALA A 387 4.03 -19.97 29.16
C ALA A 387 4.22 -21.28 29.95
N GLY A 388 3.17 -21.73 30.63
CA GLY A 388 3.15 -22.98 31.40
C GLY A 388 2.17 -23.98 30.81
N ARG A 389 1.93 -25.09 31.52
CA ARG A 389 0.98 -26.14 31.08
C ARG A 389 -0.50 -25.74 31.21
N HIS A 390 -0.78 -24.63 31.88
CA HIS A 390 -2.13 -24.14 32.10
C HIS A 390 -2.31 -22.81 31.37
N TRP A 391 -3.52 -22.59 30.86
CA TRP A 391 -3.92 -21.32 30.27
C TRP A 391 -3.72 -20.18 31.28
N LYS A 392 -3.09 -19.12 30.80
CA LYS A 392 -2.92 -17.86 31.52
C LYS A 392 -3.55 -16.74 30.70
N GLU A 393 -4.01 -15.69 31.37
CA GLU A 393 -4.66 -14.56 30.74
C GLU A 393 -3.79 -13.30 30.81
N ILE A 394 -3.81 -12.52 29.72
CA ILE A 394 -3.34 -11.14 29.64
C ILE A 394 -4.57 -10.28 29.35
N THR A 395 -4.88 -9.38 30.28
CA THR A 395 -5.90 -8.36 30.07
C THR A 395 -5.23 -7.00 30.04
N HIS A 396 -5.55 -6.21 29.02
CA HIS A 396 -5.17 -4.81 28.94
C HIS A 396 -6.42 -3.96 28.91
N ASN A 397 -6.49 -2.97 29.81
CA ASN A 397 -7.55 -1.97 29.88
C ASN A 397 -6.88 -0.61 30.04
N GLY A 398 -6.92 0.25 29.02
CA GLY A 398 -6.38 1.59 29.16
C GLY A 398 -5.85 2.23 27.88
N LYS A 399 -5.08 3.29 28.09
CA LYS A 399 -4.35 4.03 27.06
C LYS A 399 -2.89 3.61 27.06
N GLY A 400 -2.22 3.87 25.94
CA GLY A 400 -0.79 3.71 25.82
C GLY A 400 -0.39 2.38 25.20
N ASP A 401 0.86 2.36 24.77
CA ASP A 401 1.45 1.23 24.08
C ASP A 401 1.97 0.22 25.08
N CYS A 402 1.66 -1.06 24.84
CA CYS A 402 2.16 -2.15 25.67
C CYS A 402 2.91 -3.17 24.83
N VAL A 403 3.89 -3.82 25.45
CA VAL A 403 4.59 -4.95 24.84
C VAL A 403 4.70 -6.08 25.84
N TRP A 404 4.29 -7.28 25.43
CA TRP A 404 4.57 -8.52 26.17
C TRP A 404 5.44 -9.42 25.33
N ARG A 405 6.42 -10.06 25.99
CA ARG A 405 7.20 -11.16 25.42
C ARG A 405 6.87 -12.42 26.19
N ILE A 406 6.35 -13.43 25.51
CA ILE A 406 6.04 -14.71 26.14
C ILE A 406 7.11 -15.71 25.71
N LYS A 407 7.74 -16.38 26.67
CA LYS A 407 8.77 -17.39 26.46
C LYS A 407 8.32 -18.76 26.99
N THR A 408 8.82 -19.81 26.39
CA THR A 408 8.71 -21.19 26.87
C THR A 408 10.03 -21.92 26.66
N ASP A 409 10.17 -23.12 27.23
CA ASP A 409 11.35 -23.97 27.04
C ASP A 409 10.96 -25.22 26.22
N ASN A 410 11.66 -25.49 25.11
CA ASN A 410 11.51 -26.68 24.24
C ASN A 410 10.07 -26.97 23.81
N ALA A 411 9.32 -25.93 23.44
CA ALA A 411 7.90 -26.02 23.10
C ALA A 411 7.44 -24.80 22.29
N LYS A 412 6.23 -24.88 21.74
CA LYS A 412 5.56 -23.73 21.11
C LYS A 412 4.55 -23.12 22.08
N ILE A 413 4.09 -21.92 21.76
CA ILE A 413 3.12 -21.16 22.55
C ILE A 413 1.85 -21.05 21.72
N ARG A 414 0.75 -21.59 22.22
CA ARG A 414 -0.57 -21.31 21.67
C ARG A 414 -1.12 -20.06 22.32
N ILE A 415 -1.59 -19.15 21.49
CA ILE A 415 -2.20 -17.89 21.87
C ILE A 415 -3.59 -17.82 21.25
N ARG A 416 -4.57 -17.38 22.03
CA ARG A 416 -5.91 -17.08 21.52
C ARG A 416 -6.36 -15.70 21.97
N LEU A 417 -7.00 -14.98 21.06
CA LEU A 417 -7.67 -13.73 21.39
C LEU A 417 -9.11 -14.05 21.75
N SER A 418 -9.47 -13.77 23.00
CA SER A 418 -10.83 -13.98 23.49
C SER A 418 -11.70 -12.73 23.33
N ARG A 419 -11.09 -11.53 23.37
CA ARG A 419 -11.84 -10.27 23.18
C ARG A 419 -10.92 -9.14 22.73
N VAL A 420 -11.41 -8.30 21.83
CA VAL A 420 -10.79 -7.01 21.54
C VAL A 420 -11.85 -5.93 21.30
N ASN A 421 -11.59 -4.72 21.78
CA ASN A 421 -12.54 -3.60 21.71
C ASN A 421 -11.89 -2.35 21.09
N PHE A 422 -11.21 -2.51 19.95
CA PHE A 422 -10.73 -1.39 19.14
C PHE A 422 -11.78 -0.95 18.12
N GLU A 423 -11.52 0.17 17.45
CA GLU A 423 -12.34 0.58 16.30
C GLU A 423 -12.02 -0.38 15.15
N CYS A 424 -13.02 -1.19 14.77
CA CYS A 424 -12.87 -2.16 13.70
C CYS A 424 -12.77 -1.43 12.36
N LYS A 425 -11.66 -1.68 11.65
CA LYS A 425 -11.36 -1.18 10.30
C LYS A 425 -10.72 -2.30 9.52
N ARG A 426 -10.79 -2.20 8.18
CA ARG A 426 -10.08 -3.14 7.29
C ARG A 426 -8.60 -3.15 7.58
N THR A 427 -7.94 -2.00 7.49
CA THR A 427 -6.58 -1.80 8.00
C THR A 427 -6.62 -1.19 9.40
N CYS A 428 -6.04 -1.86 10.38
CA CYS A 428 -6.12 -1.44 11.77
C CYS A 428 -5.20 -0.25 12.07
N GLY A 429 -5.77 0.85 12.59
CA GLY A 429 -5.01 2.00 13.09
C GLY A 429 -4.54 1.83 14.54
N ASN A 430 -5.44 1.40 15.43
CA ASN A 430 -5.12 0.88 16.76
C ASN A 430 -5.31 -0.63 16.74
N TYR A 431 -4.40 -1.39 17.34
CA TYR A 431 -4.35 -2.83 17.14
C TYR A 431 -3.66 -3.59 18.26
N VAL A 432 -3.94 -4.89 18.28
CA VAL A 432 -3.03 -5.91 18.80
C VAL A 432 -2.25 -6.47 17.63
N GLU A 433 -0.91 -6.41 17.68
CA GLU A 433 -0.01 -7.05 16.73
C GLU A 433 0.64 -8.26 17.37
N ILE A 434 0.63 -9.39 16.66
CA ILE A 434 1.20 -10.66 17.11
C ILE A 434 2.37 -11.04 16.22
N LYS A 435 3.57 -11.07 16.79
CA LYS A 435 4.78 -11.59 16.15
C LYS A 435 5.05 -13.00 16.69
N SER A 436 4.46 -13.98 16.04
CA SER A 436 4.58 -15.41 16.37
C SER A 436 5.61 -16.15 15.52
N GLY A 437 6.13 -15.50 14.46
CA GLY A 437 7.10 -16.08 13.54
C GLY A 437 8.54 -16.08 14.07
N THR A 438 9.42 -16.73 13.32
CA THR A 438 10.86 -16.79 13.63
C THR A 438 11.63 -15.51 13.29
N ASP A 439 11.18 -14.73 12.29
CA ASP A 439 11.80 -13.45 11.92
C ASP A 439 11.05 -12.26 12.52
N TRP A 440 11.61 -11.66 13.57
CA TRP A 440 10.98 -10.56 14.30
C TRP A 440 11.17 -9.19 13.63
N GLN A 441 11.94 -9.14 12.54
CA GLN A 441 12.06 -7.95 11.70
C GLN A 441 10.73 -7.62 11.03
N GLN A 442 9.97 -8.65 10.64
CA GLN A 442 8.68 -8.50 9.98
C GLN A 442 7.64 -7.90 10.92
N THR A 443 6.71 -7.15 10.35
CA THR A 443 5.50 -6.74 11.06
C THR A 443 4.66 -7.99 11.33
N GLY A 444 4.14 -8.12 12.55
CA GLY A 444 3.22 -9.20 12.90
C GLY A 444 1.83 -8.98 12.32
N PHE A 445 0.97 -9.99 12.40
CA PHE A 445 -0.42 -9.79 11.98
C PHE A 445 -1.15 -8.92 13.00
N ARG A 446 -1.98 -7.99 12.51
CA ARG A 446 -2.72 -7.02 13.32
C ARG A 446 -4.19 -7.35 13.40
N THR A 447 -4.78 -7.11 14.55
CA THR A 447 -6.23 -7.24 14.75
C THR A 447 -6.79 -6.10 15.60
N CYS A 448 -7.98 -5.65 15.23
CA CYS A 448 -8.73 -4.59 15.90
C CYS A 448 -10.24 -4.86 15.93
N CYS A 449 -10.71 -5.83 15.16
CA CYS A 449 -12.10 -6.28 15.11
C CYS A 449 -12.32 -7.42 16.10
N ASN A 450 -13.51 -7.49 16.70
CA ASN A 450 -13.82 -8.51 17.72
C ASN A 450 -14.07 -9.87 17.07
N GLU A 451 -12.98 -10.55 16.73
CA GLU A 451 -12.93 -11.88 16.13
C GLU A 451 -12.12 -12.81 17.02
N GLU A 452 -12.64 -14.01 17.26
CA GLU A 452 -11.91 -15.05 17.99
C GLU A 452 -10.96 -15.78 17.05
N TRP A 453 -9.72 -15.95 17.48
CA TRP A 453 -8.73 -16.73 16.74
C TRP A 453 -7.74 -17.38 17.70
N SER A 454 -7.12 -18.45 17.21
CA SER A 454 -6.00 -19.14 17.85
C SER A 454 -4.82 -19.20 16.87
N VAL A 455 -3.63 -18.96 17.37
CA VAL A 455 -2.37 -19.06 16.62
C VAL A 455 -1.35 -19.82 17.46
N LEU A 456 -0.52 -20.60 16.79
CA LEU A 456 0.61 -21.30 17.37
C LEU A 456 1.90 -20.58 16.95
N SER A 457 2.81 -20.34 17.90
CA SER A 457 4.11 -19.75 17.58
C SER A 457 4.99 -20.69 16.77
N GLU A 458 5.79 -20.14 15.86
CA GLU A 458 6.80 -20.91 15.12
C GLU A 458 8.04 -21.18 16.00
N ALA A 459 8.29 -20.34 17.00
CA ALA A 459 9.43 -20.40 17.92
C ALA A 459 9.00 -20.56 19.39
N GLU A 460 9.98 -20.70 20.27
CA GLU A 460 9.79 -20.78 21.74
C GLU A 460 9.45 -19.44 22.40
N GLU A 461 9.35 -18.39 21.60
CA GLU A 461 8.98 -17.06 22.05
C GLU A 461 8.17 -16.32 21.00
N LEU A 462 7.33 -15.40 21.48
CA LEU A 462 6.54 -14.49 20.67
C LEU A 462 6.46 -13.11 21.31
N LEU A 463 6.14 -12.10 20.50
CA LEU A 463 5.82 -10.75 20.98
C LEU A 463 4.34 -10.42 20.72
N ILE A 464 3.74 -9.73 21.68
CA ILE A 464 2.43 -9.09 21.57
C ILE A 464 2.65 -7.60 21.74
N LEU A 465 2.29 -6.82 20.74
CA LEU A 465 2.34 -5.37 20.80
C LEU A 465 0.91 -4.83 20.79
N VAL A 466 0.61 -3.90 21.67
CA VAL A 466 -0.66 -3.17 21.66
C VAL A 466 -0.36 -1.72 21.38
N LYS A 467 -1.01 -1.18 20.35
CA LYS A 467 -0.96 0.24 20.00
C LYS A 467 -2.32 0.87 20.23
N SER A 468 -2.36 1.81 21.17
CA SER A 468 -3.59 2.46 21.62
C SER A 468 -3.37 3.97 21.78
N ASN A 469 -3.57 4.70 20.68
CA ASN A 469 -3.42 6.15 20.59
C ASN A 469 -4.71 6.91 20.97
N SER A 470 -5.73 6.23 21.50
CA SER A 470 -7.07 6.80 21.72
C SER A 470 -7.28 7.29 23.15
N ASP A 471 -7.98 8.43 23.28
CA ASP A 471 -8.49 8.90 24.56
C ASP A 471 -9.63 8.06 25.15
N ARG A 472 -10.17 7.12 24.37
CA ARG A 472 -11.21 6.19 24.84
C ARG A 472 -10.58 4.94 25.42
N MET A 473 -11.14 4.44 26.52
CA MET A 473 -10.69 3.21 27.16
C MET A 473 -10.92 2.03 26.21
N ARG A 474 -9.82 1.43 25.74
CA ARG A 474 -9.82 0.23 24.89
C ARG A 474 -9.41 -0.96 25.73
N SER A 475 -9.90 -2.14 25.35
CA SER A 475 -9.59 -3.37 26.06
C SER A 475 -9.29 -4.52 25.14
N MET A 476 -8.42 -5.40 25.61
CA MET A 476 -8.17 -6.70 25.00
C MET A 476 -8.00 -7.77 26.07
N ARG A 477 -8.33 -9.00 25.69
CA ARG A 477 -8.10 -10.21 26.48
C ARG A 477 -7.49 -11.27 25.59
N ILE A 478 -6.32 -11.73 25.99
CA ILE A 478 -5.56 -12.79 25.33
C ILE A 478 -5.32 -13.89 26.34
N GLU A 479 -5.41 -15.13 25.89
CA GLU A 479 -5.01 -16.29 26.67
C GLU A 479 -3.86 -17.02 25.97
N TYR A 480 -2.94 -17.55 26.76
CA TYR A 480 -1.75 -18.25 26.25
C TYR A 480 -1.41 -19.49 27.08
N VAL A 481 -0.85 -20.49 26.42
CA VAL A 481 -0.42 -21.75 27.03
C VAL A 481 0.80 -22.32 26.29
N ARG A 482 1.62 -23.10 26.98
CA ARG A 482 2.69 -23.88 26.36
C ARG A 482 2.10 -25.16 25.76
N GLU A 483 2.37 -25.39 24.48
CA GLU A 483 1.95 -26.58 23.76
C GLU A 483 3.17 -27.39 23.31
N ARG A 484 3.18 -28.69 23.61
CA ARG A 484 4.29 -29.60 23.27
C ARG A 484 4.05 -30.24 21.91
N GLU A 485 5.13 -30.65 21.24
CA GLU A 485 5.06 -31.16 19.87
C GLU A 485 4.15 -32.38 19.67
N ASN A 486 3.87 -33.15 20.71
CA ASN A 486 3.00 -34.33 20.65
C ASN A 486 1.50 -34.02 20.81
N GLU A 487 1.12 -32.76 21.02
CA GLU A 487 -0.27 -32.30 21.21
C GLU A 487 -0.79 -31.45 20.03
N PHE A 488 -0.04 -31.34 18.92
CA PHE A 488 -0.50 -30.62 17.73
C PHE A 488 -1.76 -31.27 17.16
N VAL A 489 -2.92 -30.71 17.50
CA VAL A 489 -4.11 -30.90 16.68
C VAL A 489 -3.82 -30.22 15.35
N ALA A 490 -3.79 -30.99 14.27
CA ALA A 490 -3.65 -30.49 12.91
C ALA A 490 -4.87 -29.60 12.59
N GLU A 491 -4.80 -28.32 12.93
CA GLU A 491 -5.63 -27.31 12.30
C GLU A 491 -5.12 -27.19 10.87
N ILE A 492 -6.04 -27.40 9.92
CA ILE A 492 -5.83 -27.19 8.50
C ILE A 492 -5.42 -25.73 8.34
N ASP A 493 -4.13 -25.48 8.17
CA ASP A 493 -3.64 -24.19 7.73
C ASP A 493 -4.16 -23.99 6.32
N MET A 494 -5.22 -23.20 6.16
CA MET A 494 -5.89 -22.94 4.88
C MET A 494 -5.09 -21.95 4.01
N GLY A 495 -3.80 -21.76 4.27
CA GLY A 495 -2.90 -21.00 3.42
C GLY A 495 -2.11 -21.93 2.50
N ARG A 496 -2.11 -21.67 1.19
CA ARG A 496 -1.08 -22.22 0.30
C ARG A 496 0.26 -21.64 0.72
N GLU A 497 1.02 -22.37 1.52
CA GLU A 497 2.39 -22.01 1.84
C GLU A 497 3.26 -22.37 0.62
N LEU A 498 3.52 -21.37 -0.23
CA LEU A 498 4.64 -21.46 -1.16
C LEU A 498 5.89 -21.14 -0.35
N ASP A 499 6.87 -22.06 -0.30
CA ASP A 499 8.11 -21.85 0.43
C ASP A 499 8.77 -20.52 0.02
N ALA A 500 8.76 -19.56 0.94
CA ALA A 500 9.35 -18.25 0.71
C ALA A 500 10.87 -18.37 0.47
N PRO A 501 11.47 -17.55 -0.41
CA PRO A 501 12.91 -17.60 -0.65
C PRO A 501 13.73 -17.37 0.62
N SER A 502 14.86 -18.07 0.77
CA SER A 502 15.75 -17.94 1.93
C SER A 502 16.27 -16.51 2.10
N ILE A 503 16.09 -15.93 3.29
CA ILE A 503 16.56 -14.60 3.68
C ILE A 503 18.09 -14.61 3.84
N LYS A 504 18.81 -13.66 3.25
CA LYS A 504 20.28 -13.55 3.35
C LYS A 504 20.68 -12.63 4.52
N SER A 505 21.66 -13.05 5.32
CA SER A 505 22.21 -12.26 6.42
C SER A 505 22.93 -10.99 5.93
N TRP A 506 22.75 -9.87 6.64
CA TRP A 506 23.36 -8.57 6.31
C TRP A 506 24.84 -8.49 6.70
N VAL A 507 25.65 -7.84 5.86
CA VAL A 507 27.04 -7.46 6.16
C VAL A 507 27.24 -5.99 5.73
N SER A 508 27.52 -5.11 6.70
CA SER A 508 27.81 -3.68 6.43
C SER A 508 28.99 -3.51 5.46
N GLY A 509 28.87 -2.57 4.52
CA GLY A 509 29.94 -2.18 3.58
C GLY A 509 30.11 -3.04 2.32
N GLN A 510 29.21 -4.00 2.03
CA GLN A 510 29.29 -4.85 0.81
C GLN A 510 28.20 -4.59 -0.25
N GLU A 511 27.37 -3.55 -0.07
CA GLU A 511 26.16 -3.35 -0.88
C GLU A 511 26.31 -2.26 -1.97
N ASN A 512 27.47 -1.60 -2.07
CA ASN A 512 27.79 -0.67 -3.17
C ASN A 512 28.12 -1.44 -4.46
N ARG A 513 27.10 -1.85 -5.21
CA ARG A 513 27.28 -2.45 -6.54
C ARG A 513 27.06 -1.42 -7.63
N SER A 514 28.10 -1.12 -8.41
CA SER A 514 28.04 -0.23 -9.58
C SER A 514 27.23 -0.84 -10.74
N PHE A 515 26.57 0.01 -11.53
CA PHE A 515 25.88 -0.37 -12.76
C PHE A 515 26.88 -0.73 -13.87
N ARG A 516 26.57 -1.72 -14.70
CA ARG A 516 27.25 -1.98 -15.98
C ARG A 516 26.31 -1.55 -17.11
N PRO A 517 26.79 -0.84 -18.15
CA PRO A 517 25.94 -0.31 -19.21
C PRO A 517 25.28 -1.43 -20.03
N VAL A 518 24.17 -1.11 -20.70
CA VAL A 518 23.43 -2.02 -21.58
C VAL A 518 23.42 -1.45 -22.99
N ASP A 519 23.84 -2.26 -23.96
CA ASP A 519 23.72 -2.02 -25.40
C ASP A 519 22.33 -2.38 -25.96
N ASN A 520 22.00 -1.71 -27.08
CA ASN A 520 20.72 -1.60 -27.81
C ASN A 520 19.96 -2.91 -28.14
N GLY A 521 18.61 -2.84 -28.15
CA GLY A 521 17.77 -3.83 -28.86
C GLY A 521 16.23 -3.78 -28.69
N SER A 522 15.55 -3.62 -29.85
CA SER A 522 14.24 -4.15 -30.33
C SER A 522 12.87 -3.78 -29.73
N ALA A 523 12.72 -3.04 -28.63
CA ALA A 523 11.40 -2.44 -28.28
C ALA A 523 11.24 -1.00 -28.73
N ASP A 524 12.28 -0.45 -29.36
CA ASP A 524 12.25 0.91 -29.88
C ASP A 524 11.10 1.10 -30.86
N THR A 525 10.66 0.10 -31.63
CA THR A 525 9.59 0.30 -32.63
C THR A 525 8.21 0.61 -32.02
N PHE A 526 7.79 -0.04 -30.92
CA PHE A 526 6.50 0.30 -30.26
C PHE A 526 6.58 1.69 -29.65
N ILE A 527 7.65 1.96 -28.91
CA ILE A 527 7.91 3.24 -28.24
C ILE A 527 8.05 4.37 -29.25
N LEU A 528 8.81 4.17 -30.32
CA LEU A 528 8.97 5.12 -31.42
C LEU A 528 7.65 5.33 -32.13
N ASN A 529 6.81 4.32 -32.35
CA ASN A 529 5.49 4.52 -32.96
C ASN A 529 4.50 5.25 -32.02
N SER A 530 4.57 5.02 -30.70
CA SER A 530 3.76 5.74 -29.70
C SER A 530 4.20 7.19 -29.51
N ILE A 531 5.48 7.50 -29.72
CA ILE A 531 6.04 8.86 -29.63
C ILE A 531 5.93 9.59 -30.99
N ALA A 532 6.15 8.90 -32.11
CA ALA A 532 6.16 9.44 -33.47
C ALA A 532 4.75 9.63 -34.09
N GLY A 533 3.71 9.45 -33.29
CA GLY A 533 2.34 9.78 -33.65
C GLY A 533 2.10 11.30 -33.71
N ILE A 534 2.29 11.84 -34.92
CA ILE A 534 1.77 13.09 -35.52
C ILE A 534 2.57 14.39 -35.20
N PRO A 535 2.55 15.35 -36.15
CA PRO A 535 3.62 15.82 -37.03
C PRO A 535 4.62 16.81 -36.41
#